data_AF-M1UQ90-F1
#
_entry.id   AF-M1UQ90-F1
#
_cell.length_a   1.000
_cell.length_b   1.000
_cell.length_c   1.000
_cell.angle_alpha   90.00
_cell.angle_beta   90.00
_cell.angle_gamma   90.00
#
_symmetry.space_group_name_H-M   'P 1'
#
loop_
_entity.id
_entity.type
_entity.pdbx_description
1 polymer ?
#
loop_
_entity_poly.entity_id
_entity_poly.type
_entity_poly.pdbx_seq_one_letter_code
_entity_poly.pdbx_strand_id
1 'polypeptide(L)'
;MSQRNIETAGSSPNMNGPVNDPNSWIEIFHSMPSLENVYIIFSKDGGKWTPNRTYRFEDASHIREGFRVFRVSGCKRLEFAITDGKRYWDNNGGQNYVITEPGRYVVSIRGLQRRGDVDMDEIRRQQTKATDQYIEILYRAPADWSQVYIMYAKQLNAKADWTSAPGELMLRNPEEQNLYFIRLLAKELEFVLNNGGEEYDNCKGKNFKCHTPGRYLVQHEDCKYLGRSERDLLRQEMAARKA
;
A
#
# COMPACT_ATOMS: atom_id res chain seq x y z
N MET A 1 31.86 -10.36 -54.95
CA MET A 1 32.03 -10.10 -53.50
C MET A 1 31.38 -8.74 -53.21
N SER A 2 30.07 -8.59 -53.08
CA SER A 2 29.18 -8.91 -51.95
C SER A 2 29.77 -8.55 -50.57
N GLN A 3 29.59 -7.30 -50.14
CA GLN A 3 29.37 -6.98 -48.74
C GLN A 3 28.10 -6.13 -48.63
N ARG A 4 27.21 -6.60 -47.77
CA ARG A 4 25.82 -6.17 -47.56
C ARG A 4 25.75 -5.03 -46.56
N ASN A 5 24.67 -4.26 -46.69
CA ASN A 5 24.10 -3.27 -45.78
C ASN A 5 24.28 -3.56 -44.28
N ILE A 6 24.50 -2.51 -43.50
CA ILE A 6 23.89 -2.37 -42.17
C ILE A 6 23.26 -0.97 -42.12
N GLU A 7 21.96 -0.92 -42.42
CA GLU A 7 21.07 0.09 -41.88
C GLU A 7 20.98 -0.16 -40.37
N THR A 8 21.18 0.88 -39.55
CA THR A 8 20.71 0.90 -38.16
C THR A 8 19.76 2.06 -37.99
N ALA A 9 18.54 1.88 -38.49
CA ALA A 9 17.37 2.58 -37.97
C ALA A 9 16.82 1.74 -36.82
N GLY A 10 16.65 2.37 -35.66
CA GLY A 10 16.11 1.69 -34.49
C GLY A 10 16.26 2.50 -33.22
N SER A 11 15.87 3.78 -33.24
CA SER A 11 15.55 4.53 -32.03
C SER A 11 14.61 3.67 -31.18
N SER A 12 15.09 3.24 -30.01
CA SER A 12 14.26 2.48 -29.07
C SER A 12 13.00 3.28 -28.76
N PRO A 13 11.80 2.69 -28.92
CA PRO A 13 10.58 3.35 -28.51
C PRO A 13 10.61 3.53 -26.99
N ASN A 14 10.52 4.79 -26.59
CA ASN A 14 10.31 5.24 -25.23
C ASN A 14 9.03 4.59 -24.68
N MET A 15 9.15 3.50 -23.93
CA MET A 15 8.05 2.78 -23.28
C MET A 15 7.57 3.56 -22.04
N ASN A 16 7.07 4.78 -22.26
CA ASN A 16 6.24 5.50 -21.32
C ASN A 16 4.77 5.11 -21.53
N GLY A 17 4.35 4.03 -20.88
CA GLY A 17 2.98 3.91 -20.39
C GLY A 17 2.99 4.21 -18.89
N PRO A 18 2.01 4.93 -18.32
CA PRO A 18 1.98 5.17 -16.89
C PRO A 18 1.76 3.83 -16.19
N VAL A 19 2.84 3.26 -15.64
CA VAL A 19 2.73 2.25 -14.60
C VAL A 19 2.01 2.94 -13.44
N ASN A 20 0.72 2.63 -13.28
CA ASN A 20 -0.01 2.90 -12.05
C ASN A 20 0.79 2.21 -10.96
N ASP A 21 1.55 2.97 -10.16
CA ASP A 21 2.14 2.42 -8.96
C ASP A 21 1.02 2.35 -7.92
N PRO A 22 0.49 1.16 -7.56
CA PRO A 22 -0.52 1.05 -6.50
C PRO A 22 0.04 1.43 -5.12
N ASN A 23 1.35 1.66 -5.00
CA ASN A 23 1.99 2.25 -3.82
C ASN A 23 2.05 3.79 -3.87
N SER A 24 1.66 4.42 -4.99
CA SER A 24 1.47 5.88 -5.05
C SER A 24 0.11 6.26 -4.46
N TRP A 25 0.13 6.90 -3.30
CA TRP A 25 -1.06 7.37 -2.61
C TRP A 25 -1.00 8.88 -2.42
N ILE A 26 -2.17 9.50 -2.55
CA ILE A 26 -2.39 10.86 -2.05
C ILE A 26 -3.37 10.76 -0.89
N GLU A 27 -2.93 11.20 0.29
CA GLU A 27 -3.79 11.41 1.45
C GLU A 27 -4.04 12.91 1.62
N ILE A 28 -5.30 13.32 1.68
CA ILE A 28 -5.69 14.70 1.98
C ILE A 28 -6.37 14.71 3.33
N PHE A 29 -5.78 15.43 4.27
CA PHE A 29 -6.37 15.72 5.57
C PHE A 29 -7.03 17.08 5.57
N HIS A 30 -8.15 17.17 6.24
CA HIS A 30 -8.92 18.38 6.39
C HIS A 30 -9.57 18.41 7.78
N SER A 31 -9.66 19.59 8.39
CA SER A 31 -10.13 19.73 9.77
C SER A 31 -11.05 20.92 10.00
N MET A 32 -11.73 21.46 8.97
CA MET A 32 -12.70 22.53 9.23
C MET A 32 -13.81 22.01 10.16
N PRO A 33 -13.95 22.59 11.36
CA PRO A 33 -14.91 22.11 12.35
C PRO A 33 -16.36 22.32 11.91
N SER A 34 -16.61 23.36 11.09
CA SER A 34 -17.95 23.77 10.65
C SER A 34 -18.58 22.85 9.60
N LEU A 35 -17.88 21.83 9.11
CA LEU A 35 -18.38 20.94 8.06
C LEU A 35 -18.54 19.52 8.60
N GLU A 36 -19.75 19.09 8.97
CA GLU A 36 -20.00 17.71 9.41
C GLU A 36 -19.83 16.69 8.27
N ASN A 37 -20.31 17.03 7.07
CA ASN A 37 -20.18 16.24 5.87
C ASN A 37 -19.22 16.94 4.91
N VAL A 38 -18.03 16.37 4.74
CA VAL A 38 -16.99 16.91 3.86
C VAL A 38 -16.85 15.97 2.66
N TYR A 39 -17.08 16.50 1.47
CA TYR A 39 -16.91 15.80 0.21
C TYR A 39 -15.74 16.39 -0.56
N ILE A 40 -15.21 15.58 -1.47
CA ILE A 40 -14.21 15.99 -2.45
C ILE A 40 -14.78 15.79 -3.85
N ILE A 41 -14.55 16.78 -4.72
CA ILE A 41 -14.59 16.56 -6.16
C ILE A 41 -13.17 16.62 -6.68
N PHE A 42 -12.80 15.75 -7.60
CA PHE A 42 -11.42 15.73 -8.11
C PHE A 42 -11.33 15.29 -9.56
N SER A 43 -10.25 15.72 -10.21
CA SER A 43 -9.71 15.20 -11.46
C SER A 43 -8.41 14.46 -11.15
N LYS A 44 -8.41 13.15 -11.41
CA LYS A 44 -7.26 12.28 -11.23
C LYS A 44 -6.44 12.24 -12.53
N ASP A 45 -5.16 12.58 -12.44
CA ASP A 45 -4.18 12.57 -13.53
C ASP A 45 -4.65 13.33 -14.79
N GLY A 46 -5.39 14.42 -14.59
CA GLY A 46 -5.96 15.23 -15.69
C GLY A 46 -7.21 14.63 -16.34
N GLY A 47 -7.78 13.58 -15.75
CA GLY A 47 -9.01 12.95 -16.21
C GLY A 47 -10.27 13.77 -15.95
N LYS A 48 -11.43 13.13 -16.14
CA LYS A 48 -12.73 13.76 -15.87
C LYS A 48 -12.91 14.03 -14.39
N TRP A 49 -13.58 15.14 -14.08
CA TRP A 49 -14.01 15.46 -12.72
C TRP A 49 -15.04 14.46 -12.23
N THR A 50 -14.92 14.06 -10.97
CA THR A 50 -15.91 13.22 -10.31
C THR A 50 -17.22 13.98 -10.05
N PRO A 51 -18.38 13.31 -10.04
CA PRO A 51 -19.64 13.94 -9.64
C PRO A 51 -19.61 14.44 -8.19
N ASN A 52 -20.40 15.48 -7.91
CA ASN A 52 -20.55 16.00 -6.55
C ASN A 52 -21.19 14.94 -5.62
N ARG A 53 -20.79 14.94 -4.34
CA ARG A 53 -21.25 14.03 -3.28
C ARG A 53 -20.95 12.54 -3.47
N THR A 54 -20.15 12.16 -4.46
CA THR A 54 -19.75 10.75 -4.62
C THR A 54 -18.69 10.33 -3.61
N TYR A 55 -17.71 11.19 -3.35
CA TYR A 55 -16.56 10.87 -2.51
C TYR A 55 -16.57 11.73 -1.25
N ARG A 56 -16.67 11.09 -0.10
CA ARG A 56 -16.69 11.72 1.22
C ARG A 56 -15.35 11.49 1.90
N PHE A 57 -14.88 12.47 2.66
CA PHE A 57 -13.81 12.23 3.62
C PHE A 57 -14.30 11.29 4.72
N GLU A 58 -13.40 10.45 5.20
CA GLU A 58 -13.61 9.54 6.32
C GLU A 58 -13.14 10.21 7.62
N ASP A 59 -13.68 9.78 8.76
CA ASP A 59 -13.16 10.23 10.06
C ASP A 59 -11.70 9.81 10.22
N ALA A 60 -10.87 10.73 10.70
CA ALA A 60 -9.48 10.50 11.04
C ALA A 60 -9.14 11.07 12.42
N SER A 61 -10.12 11.07 13.32
CA SER A 61 -9.97 11.65 14.66
C SER A 61 -8.94 10.92 15.52
N HIS A 62 -8.56 9.68 15.15
CA HIS A 62 -7.46 8.93 15.76
C HIS A 62 -6.07 9.52 15.49
N ILE A 63 -5.90 10.34 14.44
CA ILE A 63 -4.66 11.08 14.18
C ILE A 63 -4.66 12.40 14.94
N ARG A 64 -5.76 13.14 14.83
CA ARG A 64 -5.99 14.40 15.51
C ARG A 64 -7.49 14.64 15.55
N GLU A 65 -8.00 15.00 16.72
CA GLU A 65 -9.42 15.28 16.91
C GLU A 65 -9.97 16.23 15.83
N GLY A 66 -11.08 15.82 15.21
CA GLY A 66 -11.75 16.58 14.15
C GLY A 66 -11.10 16.47 12.76
N PHE A 67 -10.02 15.69 12.60
CA PHE A 67 -9.47 15.41 11.28
C PHE A 67 -10.38 14.47 10.50
N ARG A 68 -10.41 14.72 9.20
CA ARG A 68 -11.02 13.85 8.21
C ARG A 68 -10.02 13.61 7.11
N VAL A 69 -10.09 12.46 6.46
CA VAL A 69 -9.14 12.04 5.43
C VAL A 69 -9.83 11.56 4.16
N PHE A 70 -9.30 11.96 3.01
CA PHE A 70 -9.61 11.34 1.73
C PHE A 70 -8.34 10.71 1.16
N ARG A 71 -8.46 9.52 0.59
CA ARG A 71 -7.34 8.76 0.04
C ARG A 71 -7.62 8.34 -1.38
N VAL A 72 -6.63 8.50 -2.25
CA VAL A 72 -6.69 8.00 -3.63
C VAL A 72 -5.37 7.30 -3.97
N SER A 73 -5.48 6.09 -4.51
CA SER A 73 -4.35 5.28 -4.93
C SER A 73 -4.07 5.39 -6.44
N GLY A 74 -2.84 5.07 -6.83
CA GLY A 74 -2.39 5.07 -8.22
C GLY A 74 -2.55 6.43 -8.88
N CYS A 75 -2.24 7.51 -8.15
CA CYS A 75 -2.48 8.88 -8.56
C CYS A 75 -1.17 9.67 -8.47
N LYS A 76 -0.74 10.30 -9.57
CA LYS A 76 0.46 11.14 -9.61
C LYS A 76 0.11 12.62 -9.47
N ARG A 77 -1.00 13.02 -10.10
CA ARG A 77 -1.53 14.39 -10.01
C ARG A 77 -2.99 14.35 -9.61
N LEU A 78 -3.36 15.13 -8.60
CA LEU A 78 -4.73 15.31 -8.18
C LEU A 78 -5.08 16.78 -8.18
N GLU A 79 -6.08 17.16 -8.97
CA GLU A 79 -6.71 18.46 -8.87
C GLU A 79 -8.06 18.31 -8.16
N PHE A 80 -8.37 19.13 -7.17
CA PHE A 80 -9.57 18.92 -6.35
C PHE A 80 -10.13 20.18 -5.71
N ALA A 81 -11.39 20.10 -5.30
CA ALA A 81 -12.05 21.06 -4.42
C ALA A 81 -12.79 20.33 -3.30
N ILE A 82 -12.86 20.95 -2.13
CA ILE A 82 -13.59 20.44 -0.97
C ILE A 82 -14.96 21.13 -0.91
N THR A 83 -16.01 20.38 -0.57
CA THR A 83 -17.37 20.92 -0.49
C THR A 83 -18.17 20.28 0.64
N ASP A 84 -19.18 20.99 1.14
CA ASP A 84 -20.23 20.42 2.01
C ASP A 84 -21.29 19.64 1.21
N GLY A 85 -21.10 19.53 -0.12
CA GLY A 85 -22.04 18.96 -1.06
C GLY A 85 -23.21 19.88 -1.40
N LYS A 86 -23.32 21.05 -0.77
CA LYS A 86 -24.41 22.03 -0.95
C LYS A 86 -23.85 23.32 -1.53
N ARG A 87 -23.67 24.35 -0.69
CA ARG A 87 -23.33 25.72 -1.10
C ARG A 87 -21.92 26.10 -0.72
N TYR A 88 -21.26 25.35 0.16
CA TYR A 88 -19.90 25.64 0.58
C TYR A 88 -18.89 24.97 -0.35
N TRP A 89 -17.92 25.76 -0.79
CA TRP A 89 -16.81 25.32 -1.61
C TRP A 89 -15.51 25.92 -1.06
N ASP A 90 -14.57 25.04 -0.75
CA ASP A 90 -13.17 25.40 -0.60
C ASP A 90 -12.43 24.92 -1.86
N ASN A 91 -12.37 25.84 -2.83
CA ASN A 91 -11.75 25.64 -4.13
C ASN A 91 -10.56 26.59 -4.33
N ASN A 92 -9.85 26.95 -3.25
CA ASN A 92 -8.67 27.80 -3.30
C ASN A 92 -8.91 29.13 -4.06
N GLY A 93 -10.03 29.80 -3.77
CA GLY A 93 -10.40 31.05 -4.43
C GLY A 93 -10.71 30.89 -5.92
N GLY A 94 -11.26 29.75 -6.33
CA GLY A 94 -11.62 29.44 -7.72
C GLY A 94 -10.52 28.76 -8.55
N GLN A 95 -9.33 28.52 -7.98
CA GLN A 95 -8.20 27.92 -8.70
C GLN A 95 -8.12 26.39 -8.54
N ASN A 96 -8.91 25.81 -7.64
CA ASN A 96 -8.77 24.45 -7.12
C ASN A 96 -7.41 24.23 -6.41
N TYR A 97 -7.33 23.11 -5.70
CA TYR A 97 -6.09 22.61 -5.16
C TYR A 97 -5.43 21.67 -6.16
N VAL A 98 -4.11 21.74 -6.30
CA VAL A 98 -3.34 20.87 -7.19
C VAL A 98 -2.23 20.19 -6.39
N ILE A 99 -2.20 18.86 -6.45
CA ILE A 99 -1.13 17.99 -5.96
C ILE A 99 -0.43 17.42 -7.18
N THR A 100 0.89 17.53 -7.25
CA THR A 100 1.71 17.05 -8.37
C THR A 100 2.62 15.87 -8.01
N GLU A 101 2.61 15.45 -6.76
CA GLU A 101 3.38 14.31 -6.28
C GLU A 101 2.62 13.53 -5.19
N PRO A 102 2.75 12.19 -5.14
CA PRO A 102 2.22 11.38 -4.06
C PRO A 102 2.70 11.84 -2.68
N GLY A 103 1.85 11.67 -1.67
CA GLY A 103 2.19 12.08 -0.31
C GLY A 103 0.97 12.40 0.54
N ARG A 104 1.27 12.84 1.75
CA ARG A 104 0.32 13.32 2.74
C ARG A 104 0.21 14.83 2.68
N TYR A 105 -1.01 15.33 2.60
CA TYR A 105 -1.32 16.74 2.50
C TYR A 105 -2.34 17.15 3.55
N VAL A 106 -2.27 18.40 3.99
CA VAL A 106 -3.26 19.02 4.86
C VAL A 106 -3.80 20.26 4.15
N VAL A 107 -5.12 20.32 4.00
CA VAL A 107 -5.84 21.54 3.63
C VAL A 107 -6.20 22.29 4.90
N SER A 108 -5.80 23.56 4.96
CA SER A 108 -6.03 24.45 6.09
C SER A 108 -6.36 25.86 5.61
N ILE A 109 -6.62 26.78 6.54
CA ILE A 109 -6.78 28.22 6.23
C ILE A 109 -5.57 28.84 5.52
N ARG A 110 -4.39 28.18 5.57
CA ARG A 110 -3.16 28.60 4.87
C ARG A 110 -3.02 27.95 3.50
N GLY A 111 -4.07 27.31 3.00
CA GLY A 111 -4.07 26.52 1.77
C GLY A 111 -3.58 25.08 1.98
N LEU A 112 -3.20 24.46 0.86
CA LEU A 112 -2.70 23.09 0.76
C LEU A 112 -1.23 23.02 1.17
N GLN A 113 -0.90 22.12 2.08
CA GLN A 113 0.47 21.93 2.54
C GLN A 113 0.83 20.45 2.54
N ARG A 114 1.94 20.09 1.88
CA ARG A 114 2.53 18.76 2.02
C ARG A 114 3.07 18.57 3.44
N ARG A 115 2.90 17.37 3.99
CA ARG A 115 3.38 16.98 5.32
C ARG A 115 4.43 15.88 5.30
N GLY A 116 4.58 15.20 4.17
CA GLY A 116 5.54 14.13 4.01
C GLY A 116 4.98 13.04 3.12
N ASP A 117 5.62 11.88 3.19
CA ASP A 117 5.15 10.69 2.51
C ASP A 117 3.94 10.10 3.25
N VAL A 118 3.21 9.24 2.55
CA VAL A 118 2.07 8.54 3.12
C VAL A 118 2.54 7.51 4.16
N ASP A 119 1.86 7.46 5.31
CA ASP A 119 2.03 6.37 6.27
C ASP A 119 1.31 5.13 5.74
N MET A 120 2.04 4.32 4.97
CA MET A 120 1.49 3.09 4.40
C MET A 120 1.05 2.10 5.47
N ASP A 121 1.67 2.10 6.66
CA ASP A 121 1.24 1.23 7.75
C ASP A 121 -0.08 1.68 8.35
N GLU A 122 -0.36 2.99 8.38
CA GLU A 122 -1.67 3.51 8.75
C GLU A 122 -2.75 3.07 7.77
N ILE A 123 -2.52 3.23 6.46
CA ILE A 123 -3.46 2.78 5.42
C ILE A 123 -3.74 1.28 5.58
N ARG A 124 -2.69 0.48 5.79
CA ARG A 124 -2.81 -0.97 6.02
C ARG A 124 -3.64 -1.26 7.27
N ARG A 125 -3.35 -0.60 8.40
CA ARG A 125 -4.11 -0.75 9.67
C ARG A 125 -5.60 -0.44 9.49
N GLN A 126 -5.96 0.56 8.70
CA GLN A 126 -7.37 0.88 8.44
C GLN A 126 -8.05 -0.11 7.48
N GLN A 127 -7.30 -0.75 6.60
CA GLN A 127 -7.81 -1.81 5.71
C GLN A 127 -7.96 -3.16 6.44
N THR A 128 -7.36 -3.31 7.61
CA THR A 128 -7.49 -4.50 8.46
C THR A 128 -8.59 -4.32 9.49
N LYS A 129 -9.32 -5.39 9.79
CA LYS A 129 -10.29 -5.39 10.89
C LYS A 129 -9.59 -5.76 12.20
N ALA A 130 -10.09 -5.23 13.32
CA ALA A 130 -9.61 -5.60 14.66
C ALA A 130 -9.66 -7.14 14.90
N THR A 131 -10.59 -7.82 14.22
CA THR A 131 -10.78 -9.28 14.27
C THR A 131 -9.81 -10.08 13.41
N ASP A 132 -9.04 -9.45 12.52
CA ASP A 132 -8.09 -10.15 11.65
C ASP A 132 -6.93 -10.70 12.48
N GLN A 133 -6.44 -11.90 12.20
CA GLN A 133 -5.49 -12.61 13.05
C GLN A 133 -4.30 -13.21 12.31
N TYR A 134 -4.31 -13.21 10.97
CA TYR A 134 -3.29 -13.89 10.19
C TYR A 134 -2.47 -12.93 9.33
N ILE A 135 -1.15 -13.14 9.31
CA ILE A 135 -0.24 -12.58 8.33
C ILE A 135 0.10 -13.68 7.32
N GLU A 136 -0.12 -13.40 6.03
CA GLU A 136 0.18 -14.25 4.89
C GLU A 136 1.31 -13.61 4.09
N ILE A 137 2.43 -14.32 3.97
CA ILE A 137 3.57 -13.87 3.18
C ILE A 137 3.62 -14.70 1.91
N LEU A 138 3.56 -14.01 0.77
CA LEU A 138 3.92 -14.52 -0.54
C LEU A 138 5.31 -13.99 -0.87
N TYR A 139 6.21 -14.84 -1.33
CA TYR A 139 7.56 -14.45 -1.69
C TYR A 139 7.92 -14.94 -3.07
N ARG A 140 8.39 -14.04 -3.93
CA ARG A 140 9.00 -14.38 -5.21
C ARG A 140 10.50 -14.52 -5.01
N ALA A 141 10.94 -15.75 -4.85
CA ALA A 141 12.34 -16.05 -4.58
C ALA A 141 13.22 -15.91 -5.85
N PRO A 142 14.54 -15.71 -5.67
CA PRO A 142 15.53 -15.95 -6.71
C PRO A 142 15.35 -17.33 -7.37
N ALA A 143 15.71 -17.43 -8.65
CA ALA A 143 15.42 -18.61 -9.46
C ALA A 143 16.22 -19.87 -9.07
N ASP A 144 17.34 -19.68 -8.38
CA ASP A 144 18.21 -20.71 -7.84
C ASP A 144 17.80 -21.20 -6.44
N TRP A 145 16.85 -20.52 -5.78
CA TRP A 145 16.31 -20.96 -4.50
C TRP A 145 15.29 -22.09 -4.68
N SER A 146 15.73 -23.31 -4.42
CA SER A 146 14.91 -24.53 -4.51
C SER A 146 13.98 -24.75 -3.29
N GLN A 147 14.35 -24.18 -2.15
CA GLN A 147 13.57 -24.14 -0.91
C GLN A 147 13.68 -22.74 -0.32
N VAL A 148 12.62 -22.32 0.39
CA VAL A 148 12.59 -21.04 1.08
C VAL A 148 12.14 -21.24 2.51
N TYR A 149 12.89 -20.65 3.43
CA TYR A 149 12.56 -20.61 4.84
C TYR A 149 12.35 -19.16 5.27
N ILE A 150 11.49 -18.97 6.26
CA ILE A 150 11.26 -17.70 6.93
C ILE A 150 11.75 -17.79 8.38
N MET A 151 12.69 -16.92 8.74
CA MET A 151 12.98 -16.64 10.14
C MET A 151 12.21 -15.41 10.55
N TYR A 152 11.54 -15.44 11.70
CA TYR A 152 10.66 -14.34 12.08
C TYR A 152 10.54 -14.17 13.59
N ALA A 153 10.11 -12.99 13.99
CA ALA A 153 9.59 -12.69 15.31
C ALA A 153 8.19 -12.08 15.19
N LYS A 154 7.25 -12.51 16.03
CA LYS A 154 5.84 -12.04 15.99
C LYS A 154 5.61 -10.73 16.75
N GLN A 155 6.69 -10.00 17.01
CA GLN A 155 6.70 -8.72 17.69
C GLN A 155 7.76 -7.82 17.05
N LEU A 156 7.51 -6.52 16.98
CA LEU A 156 8.41 -5.53 16.37
C LEU A 156 9.25 -4.80 17.43
N ASN A 157 9.88 -5.55 18.33
CA ASN A 157 10.68 -4.99 19.40
C ASN A 157 12.05 -5.69 19.52
N ALA A 158 13.02 -5.00 20.12
CA ALA A 158 14.41 -5.47 20.21
C ALA A 158 14.60 -6.73 21.09
N LYS A 159 13.57 -7.16 21.82
CA LYS A 159 13.58 -8.36 22.67
C LYS A 159 12.70 -9.48 22.10
N ALA A 160 12.26 -9.36 20.84
CA ALA A 160 11.34 -10.31 20.27
C ALA A 160 12.03 -11.69 20.12
N ASP A 161 11.28 -12.75 20.44
CA ASP A 161 11.76 -14.12 20.29
C ASP A 161 11.72 -14.50 18.80
N TRP A 162 12.91 -14.63 18.21
CA TRP A 162 13.07 -15.09 16.83
C TRP A 162 13.04 -16.61 16.75
N THR A 163 12.50 -17.13 15.64
CA THR A 163 12.66 -18.54 15.31
C THR A 163 14.14 -18.91 15.11
N SER A 164 14.52 -20.13 15.48
CA SER A 164 15.87 -20.64 15.24
C SER A 164 16.12 -20.88 13.75
N ALA A 165 17.35 -20.65 13.27
CA ALA A 165 17.73 -20.90 11.88
C ALA A 165 17.53 -22.39 11.49
N PRO A 166 17.12 -22.69 10.25
CA PRO A 166 16.84 -21.75 9.15
C PRO A 166 15.45 -21.09 9.21
N GLY A 167 14.67 -21.38 10.24
CA GLY A 167 13.29 -20.92 10.39
C GLY A 167 12.27 -21.93 9.88
N GLU A 168 11.08 -21.46 9.52
CA GLU A 168 9.99 -22.31 9.04
C GLU A 168 10.01 -22.43 7.52
N LEU A 169 9.85 -23.64 6.99
CA LEU A 169 9.77 -23.89 5.55
C LEU A 169 8.50 -23.27 4.97
N MET A 170 8.64 -22.48 3.90
CA MET A 170 7.53 -21.94 3.12
C MET A 170 7.06 -22.95 2.08
N LEU A 171 5.75 -22.98 1.83
CA LEU A 171 5.13 -23.84 0.84
C LEU A 171 5.31 -23.25 -0.56
N ARG A 172 5.82 -24.04 -1.50
CA ARG A 172 5.90 -23.64 -2.91
C ARG A 172 4.52 -23.60 -3.55
N ASN A 173 4.22 -22.53 -4.29
CA ASN A 173 3.03 -22.47 -5.13
C ASN A 173 3.23 -23.41 -6.35
N PRO A 174 2.32 -24.38 -6.59
CA PRO A 174 2.43 -25.27 -7.74
C PRO A 174 2.14 -24.58 -9.08
N GLU A 175 1.35 -23.50 -9.08
CA GLU A 175 0.88 -22.80 -10.28
C GLU A 175 1.81 -21.67 -10.73
N GLU A 176 2.65 -21.18 -9.83
CA GLU A 176 3.53 -20.04 -10.11
C GLU A 176 4.98 -20.35 -9.70
N GLN A 177 5.87 -20.37 -10.69
CA GLN A 177 7.28 -20.64 -10.48
C GLN A 177 7.91 -19.61 -9.54
N ASN A 178 8.72 -20.11 -8.60
CA ASN A 178 9.44 -19.33 -7.59
C ASN A 178 8.56 -18.52 -6.62
N LEU A 179 7.25 -18.76 -6.60
CA LEU A 179 6.38 -18.19 -5.58
C LEU A 179 6.27 -19.17 -4.40
N TYR A 180 6.56 -18.67 -3.21
CA TYR A 180 6.46 -19.40 -1.95
C TYR A 180 5.47 -18.70 -1.02
N PHE A 181 4.86 -19.45 -0.12
CA PHE A 181 3.79 -18.98 0.74
C PHE A 181 3.91 -19.53 2.16
N ILE A 182 3.62 -18.69 3.14
CA ILE A 182 3.37 -19.13 4.52
C ILE A 182 2.28 -18.26 5.16
N ARG A 183 1.57 -18.83 6.12
CA ARG A 183 0.56 -18.15 6.92
C ARG A 183 0.87 -18.30 8.39
N LEU A 184 0.92 -17.18 9.10
CA LEU A 184 1.25 -17.13 10.51
C LEU A 184 0.11 -16.46 11.29
N LEU A 185 -0.26 -17.05 12.41
CA LEU A 185 -1.10 -16.37 13.40
C LEU A 185 -0.23 -15.30 14.10
N ALA A 186 -0.43 -14.04 13.74
CA ALA A 186 0.38 -12.91 14.19
C ALA A 186 -0.37 -11.58 13.98
N LYS A 187 -0.08 -10.59 14.84
CA LYS A 187 -0.60 -9.22 14.71
C LYS A 187 0.42 -8.27 14.07
N GLU A 188 1.69 -8.59 14.26
CA GLU A 188 2.82 -7.93 13.63
C GLU A 188 3.90 -8.99 13.39
N LEU A 189 4.82 -8.73 12.47
CA LEU A 189 5.84 -9.68 12.07
C LEU A 189 7.09 -8.94 11.60
N GLU A 190 8.24 -9.23 12.21
CA GLU A 190 9.55 -8.92 11.62
C GLU A 190 10.14 -10.22 11.09
N PHE A 191 10.71 -10.23 9.89
CA PHE A 191 11.19 -11.46 9.28
C PHE A 191 12.30 -11.27 8.25
N VAL A 192 13.01 -12.36 7.99
CA VAL A 192 13.97 -12.54 6.89
C VAL A 192 13.69 -13.84 6.17
N LEU A 193 14.06 -13.90 4.90
CA LEU A 193 13.87 -15.06 4.05
C LEU A 193 15.23 -15.65 3.69
N ASN A 194 15.34 -16.97 3.60
CA ASN A 194 16.61 -17.64 3.28
C ASN A 194 16.39 -18.95 2.51
N ASN A 195 17.44 -19.44 1.86
CA ASN A 195 17.44 -20.69 1.08
C ASN A 195 17.80 -21.95 1.89
N GLY A 196 17.75 -21.90 3.22
CA GLY A 196 18.30 -22.95 4.11
C GLY A 196 19.45 -22.45 4.99
N GLY A 197 19.79 -21.16 4.91
CA GLY A 197 20.76 -20.47 5.76
C GLY A 197 22.05 -20.06 5.07
N GLU A 198 22.21 -20.32 3.77
CA GLU A 198 23.39 -19.94 2.99
C GLU A 198 23.27 -18.50 2.46
N GLU A 199 22.08 -18.16 1.96
CA GLU A 199 21.74 -16.84 1.43
C GLU A 199 20.50 -16.27 2.11
N TYR A 200 20.48 -14.95 2.26
CA TYR A 200 19.41 -14.23 2.95
C TYR A 200 18.87 -13.08 2.08
N ASP A 201 17.54 -12.97 2.01
CA ASP A 201 16.86 -11.73 1.69
C ASP A 201 16.36 -11.10 3.00
N ASN A 202 17.07 -10.06 3.43
CA ASN A 202 16.83 -9.35 4.68
C ASN A 202 16.65 -7.84 4.45
N CYS A 203 16.18 -7.42 3.27
CA CYS A 203 15.94 -6.01 2.95
C CYS A 203 17.19 -5.14 3.24
N LYS A 204 18.36 -5.54 2.73
CA LYS A 204 19.66 -4.88 2.97
C LYS A 204 19.99 -4.73 4.46
N GLY A 205 19.75 -5.77 5.26
CA GLY A 205 20.04 -5.81 6.69
C GLY A 205 19.01 -5.11 7.59
N LYS A 206 17.86 -4.66 7.05
CA LYS A 206 16.80 -4.00 7.83
C LYS A 206 15.69 -4.94 8.29
N ASN A 207 15.65 -6.14 7.72
CA ASN A 207 14.55 -7.10 7.80
C ASN A 207 13.24 -6.56 7.19
N PHE A 208 12.33 -7.46 6.86
CA PHE A 208 10.97 -7.10 6.45
C PHE A 208 10.08 -6.95 7.67
N LYS A 209 9.10 -6.05 7.58
CA LYS A 209 8.16 -5.76 8.67
C LYS A 209 6.72 -5.70 8.16
N CYS A 210 5.83 -6.38 8.85
CA CYS A 210 4.38 -6.29 8.69
C CYS A 210 3.80 -5.76 10.01
N HIS A 211 3.21 -4.58 9.98
CA HIS A 211 2.67 -3.92 11.18
C HIS A 211 1.21 -4.29 11.49
N THR A 212 0.58 -5.12 10.66
CA THR A 212 -0.82 -5.50 10.81
C THR A 212 -1.11 -6.86 10.16
N PRO A 213 -2.14 -7.61 10.60
CA PRO A 213 -2.63 -8.79 9.88
C PRO A 213 -2.90 -8.52 8.40
N GLY A 214 -2.81 -9.54 7.57
CA GLY A 214 -3.20 -9.49 6.17
C GLY A 214 -2.22 -10.20 5.25
N ARG A 215 -2.36 -9.96 3.95
CA ARG A 215 -1.63 -10.65 2.90
C ARG A 215 -0.60 -9.71 2.28
N TYR A 216 0.63 -10.19 2.13
CA TYR A 216 1.77 -9.42 1.67
C TYR A 216 2.51 -10.17 0.56
N LEU A 217 3.01 -9.44 -0.43
CA LEU A 217 3.93 -9.93 -1.45
C LEU A 217 5.32 -9.32 -1.20
N VAL A 218 6.32 -10.19 -1.07
CA VAL A 218 7.72 -9.82 -0.95
C VAL A 218 8.43 -10.12 -2.27
N GLN A 219 9.10 -9.12 -2.83
CA GLN A 219 9.90 -9.23 -4.05
C GLN A 219 10.88 -8.06 -4.14
N HIS A 220 12.14 -8.33 -4.52
CA HIS A 220 13.17 -7.31 -4.76
C HIS A 220 13.30 -6.30 -3.61
N GLU A 221 13.43 -6.78 -2.37
CA GLU A 221 13.54 -5.95 -1.16
C GLU A 221 12.28 -5.12 -0.80
N ASP A 222 11.18 -5.25 -1.53
CA ASP A 222 9.88 -4.64 -1.20
C ASP A 222 8.96 -5.66 -0.50
N CYS A 223 8.17 -5.18 0.46
CA CYS A 223 7.11 -5.94 1.14
C CYS A 223 5.79 -5.19 1.01
N LYS A 224 4.98 -5.65 0.06
CA LYS A 224 3.77 -4.97 -0.39
C LYS A 224 2.52 -5.61 0.18
N TYR A 225 1.70 -4.84 0.87
CA TYR A 225 0.38 -5.27 1.32
C TYR A 225 -0.58 -5.45 0.13
N LEU A 226 -1.27 -6.59 0.09
CA LEU A 226 -2.23 -6.96 -0.95
C LEU A 226 -3.68 -6.88 -0.46
N GLY A 227 -3.92 -6.87 0.85
CA GLY A 227 -5.27 -6.90 1.42
C GLY A 227 -5.36 -7.81 2.64
N ARG A 228 -6.59 -8.13 3.07
CA ARG A 228 -6.83 -9.04 4.20
C ARG A 228 -6.40 -10.46 3.86
N SER A 229 -5.99 -11.21 4.89
CA SER A 229 -5.64 -12.63 4.75
C SER A 229 -6.85 -13.41 4.27
N GLU A 230 -6.64 -14.35 3.35
CA GLU A 230 -7.69 -15.23 2.84
C GLU A 230 -8.35 -16.04 3.98
N ARG A 231 -7.57 -16.39 5.01
CA ARG A 231 -8.08 -17.07 6.19
C ARG A 231 -9.04 -16.22 7.01
N ASP A 232 -8.75 -14.93 7.17
CA ASP A 232 -9.63 -14.01 7.91
C ASP A 232 -10.91 -13.70 7.13
N LEU A 233 -10.83 -13.61 5.79
CA LEU A 233 -12.00 -13.51 4.93
C LEU A 233 -12.92 -14.72 5.08
N LEU A 234 -12.38 -15.93 4.94
CA LEU A 234 -13.13 -17.18 5.09
C LEU A 234 -13.79 -17.30 6.47
N ARG A 235 -13.09 -16.90 7.53
CA ARG A 235 -13.65 -16.92 8.90
C ARG A 235 -14.84 -15.98 9.05
N GLN A 236 -14.74 -14.77 8.48
CA GLN A 236 -15.83 -13.82 8.52
C GLN A 236 -17.05 -14.34 7.75
N GLU A 237 -16.84 -14.92 6.56
CA GLU A 237 -17.93 -15.51 5.76
C GLU A 237 -18.62 -16.67 6.51
N MET A 238 -17.84 -17.56 7.13
CA MET A 238 -18.39 -18.66 7.92
C MET A 238 -19.16 -18.17 9.15
N ALA A 239 -18.70 -17.09 9.80
CA ALA A 239 -19.43 -16.49 10.93
C ALA A 239 -20.74 -15.84 10.47
N ALA A 240 -20.73 -15.14 9.33
CA ALA A 240 -21.91 -14.49 8.78
C ALA A 240 -23.00 -15.49 8.34
N ARG A 241 -22.61 -16.70 7.91
CA ARG A 241 -23.57 -17.78 7.55
C ARG A 241 -24.23 -18.45 8.76
N LYS A 242 -23.72 -18.23 9.96
CA LYS A 242 -24.23 -18.82 11.21
C LYS A 242 -25.09 -17.84 12.03
N ALA A 243 -25.10 -16.57 11.63
CA ALA A 243 -25.91 -15.51 12.24
C ALA A 243 -27.22 -15.35 11.45
#